data_AF-A0A5E4TC16-F1
#
_entry.id   AF-A0A5E4TC16-F1
#
_cell.length_a   1.000
_cell.length_b   1.000
_cell.length_c   1.000
_cell.angle_alpha   90.00
_cell.angle_beta   90.00
_cell.angle_gamma   90.00
#
_symmetry.space_group_name_H-M   'P 1'
#
loop_
_entity.id
_entity.type
_entity.pdbx_description
1 polymer ?
#
loop_
_entity_poly.entity_id
_entity_poly.type
_entity_poly.pdbx_seq_one_letter_code
_entity_poly.pdbx_strand_id
1 'polypeptide(L)'
;MIFDAPDAHCVRDSLKISRRVSPPSARLAARRFVAVSLSALTVLLAALAPAMARADCDPAGRDFANRVMTYTGQLGERNPLRLVLRPSFGGKLEGRYANASSLGDTYLTGKLENKSRLHLTEFDAGGMPRATFDGDFAANDEADRQRGVSSSCEVISGQWKDLRNGRSVPFELALASVQNGKLDHLYGVAGVDDDETVNRAATQFRKGVLDDRRDVVAQSIRYPLRVSLRGKTMMLRNPKSLLARYNEIFTDGYVRTIGAAVPRLMFARDQGVMLGNGAVWFDASGRVIALNRS
;
A
#
# COMPACT_ATOMS: atom_id res chain seq x y z
N MET A 1 -28.94 -46.00 17.76
CA MET A 1 -27.93 -45.39 18.65
C MET A 1 -27.65 -43.98 18.12
N ILE A 2 -28.36 -42.90 18.47
CA ILE A 2 -29.36 -42.68 19.54
C ILE A 2 -28.79 -42.90 20.96
N PHE A 3 -28.56 -41.78 21.64
CA PHE A 3 -28.63 -41.48 23.07
C PHE A 3 -28.51 -39.93 23.10
N ASP A 4 -29.58 -39.15 23.20
CA ASP A 4 -30.50 -38.93 24.33
C ASP A 4 -29.84 -38.24 25.54
N ALA A 5 -30.36 -37.04 25.86
CA ALA A 5 -30.26 -36.40 27.18
C ALA A 5 -31.46 -36.83 28.05
N PRO A 6 -31.53 -36.45 29.35
CA PRO A 6 -32.38 -35.27 29.65
C PRO A 6 -32.07 -34.45 30.94
N ASP A 7 -32.37 -33.15 30.87
CA ASP A 7 -33.18 -32.29 31.79
C ASP A 7 -33.06 -32.24 33.34
N ALA A 8 -33.79 -31.23 33.88
CA ALA A 8 -34.22 -30.95 35.27
C ALA A 8 -33.25 -30.10 36.15
N HIS A 9 -33.56 -28.83 36.50
CA HIS A 9 -34.53 -28.35 37.53
C HIS A 9 -34.00 -28.53 38.98
N CYS A 10 -34.24 -27.71 40.03
CA CYS A 10 -35.18 -26.60 40.33
C CYS A 10 -34.74 -25.92 41.69
N VAL A 11 -35.29 -24.85 42.34
CA VAL A 11 -36.39 -23.86 42.16
C VAL A 11 -36.35 -22.76 43.28
N ARG A 12 -36.97 -21.56 43.09
CA ARG A 12 -37.49 -20.58 44.13
C ARG A 12 -36.48 -19.87 45.09
N ASP A 13 -36.80 -18.86 45.93
CA ASP A 13 -37.97 -17.98 46.28
C ASP A 13 -37.42 -16.73 47.07
N SER A 14 -38.11 -15.61 47.41
CA SER A 14 -39.31 -14.88 46.91
C SER A 14 -39.52 -13.52 47.62
N LEU A 15 -40.29 -12.59 47.01
CA LEU A 15 -41.06 -11.46 47.62
C LEU A 15 -40.26 -10.31 48.30
N LYS A 16 -40.77 -9.08 48.55
CA LYS A 16 -42.14 -8.46 48.65
C LYS A 16 -42.15 -7.10 47.87
N ILE A 17 -43.22 -6.60 47.22
CA ILE A 17 -44.57 -6.19 47.70
C ILE A 17 -44.47 -5.03 48.73
N SER A 18 -45.07 -3.82 48.59
CA SER A 18 -46.08 -3.23 47.67
C SER A 18 -45.87 -1.66 47.59
N ARG A 19 -46.69 -0.74 47.04
CA ARG A 19 -48.09 -0.72 46.54
C ARG A 19 -48.31 0.29 45.36
N ARG A 20 -49.25 1.25 45.47
CA ARG A 20 -49.74 2.23 44.45
C ARG A 20 -50.64 3.28 45.15
N VAL A 21 -50.78 4.53 44.66
CA VAL A 21 -52.04 5.36 44.65
C VAL A 21 -51.85 6.78 44.03
N SER A 22 -52.91 7.31 43.41
CA SER A 22 -53.19 8.71 42.99
C SER A 22 -54.74 8.81 42.84
N PRO A 23 -55.43 9.95 42.53
CA PRO A 23 -55.06 11.37 42.29
C PRO A 23 -55.91 12.30 43.22
N PRO A 24 -56.59 13.44 42.86
CA PRO A 24 -56.44 14.46 41.80
C PRO A 24 -56.57 15.97 42.22
N SER A 25 -56.15 16.88 41.32
CA SER A 25 -56.71 18.23 40.98
C SER A 25 -57.18 19.27 42.03
N ALA A 26 -56.72 20.54 41.93
CA ALA A 26 -57.46 21.70 41.34
C ALA A 26 -57.07 23.14 41.82
N ARG A 27 -57.09 24.10 40.87
CA ARG A 27 -57.32 25.58 40.95
C ARG A 27 -56.31 26.59 41.56
N LEU A 28 -55.93 27.55 40.68
CA LEU A 28 -55.57 28.98 40.83
C LEU A 28 -55.37 29.66 42.20
N ALA A 29 -54.30 30.46 42.34
CA ALA A 29 -54.35 31.94 42.27
C ALA A 29 -52.95 32.64 42.30
N ALA A 30 -52.89 33.88 41.82
CA ALA A 30 -51.68 34.65 41.47
C ALA A 30 -50.87 35.28 42.63
N ARG A 31 -49.58 35.58 42.37
CA ARG A 31 -48.96 36.92 42.60
C ARG A 31 -47.65 37.15 41.81
N ARG A 32 -47.22 38.41 41.72
CA ARG A 32 -46.29 38.98 40.71
C ARG A 32 -44.82 39.08 41.17
N PHE A 33 -43.93 39.28 40.18
CA PHE A 33 -42.52 39.72 40.26
C PHE A 33 -41.55 38.66 40.86
N VAL A 34 -40.25 38.62 40.54
CA VAL A 34 -39.35 39.63 39.93
C VAL A 34 -38.73 39.13 38.61
N ALA A 35 -38.26 40.04 37.76
CA ALA A 35 -37.60 39.72 36.49
C ALA A 35 -36.15 39.25 36.68
N VAL A 36 -35.74 38.24 35.91
CA VAL A 36 -34.33 37.90 35.66
C VAL A 36 -34.13 37.80 34.15
N SER A 37 -33.14 38.51 33.63
CA SER A 37 -32.79 38.55 32.21
C SER A 37 -32.05 37.29 31.77
N LEU A 38 -32.52 36.61 30.73
CA LEU A 38 -31.67 35.81 29.87
C LEU A 38 -31.54 36.53 28.52
N SER A 39 -30.40 37.19 28.31
CA SER A 39 -30.01 37.65 26.98
C SER A 39 -29.83 36.43 26.08
N ALA A 40 -30.54 36.38 24.96
CA ALA A 40 -30.44 35.29 24.00
C ALA A 40 -29.10 35.35 23.25
N LEU A 41 -28.05 34.80 23.87
CA LEU A 41 -26.73 34.66 23.25
C LEU A 41 -26.78 33.56 22.19
N THR A 42 -27.21 33.91 20.98
CA THR A 42 -27.10 33.07 19.79
C THR A 42 -25.63 32.87 19.42
N VAL A 43 -25.00 31.91 20.08
CA VAL A 43 -23.69 31.39 19.68
C VAL A 43 -23.86 30.77 18.30
N LEU A 44 -23.47 31.51 17.26
CA LEU A 44 -23.15 30.90 15.98
C LEU A 44 -21.97 29.97 16.22
N LEU A 45 -22.24 28.67 16.31
CA LEU A 45 -21.24 27.68 15.96
C LEU A 45 -20.99 27.83 14.46
N ALA A 46 -20.10 28.76 14.11
CA ALA A 46 -19.39 28.70 12.85
C ALA A 46 -18.69 27.34 12.83
N ALA A 47 -19.26 26.41 12.07
CA ALA A 47 -18.68 25.10 11.87
C ALA A 47 -17.36 25.28 11.12
N LEU A 48 -16.28 25.42 11.89
CA LEU A 48 -14.91 25.26 11.45
C LEU A 48 -14.74 23.79 11.04
N ALA A 49 -15.30 23.45 9.87
CA ALA A 49 -14.87 22.31 9.11
C ALA A 49 -13.34 22.44 9.01
N PRO A 50 -12.56 21.46 9.51
CA PRO A 50 -11.12 21.56 9.48
C PRO A 50 -10.71 21.81 8.04
N ALA A 51 -10.03 22.92 7.79
CA ALA A 51 -9.49 23.22 6.48
C ALA A 51 -8.43 22.16 6.22
N MET A 52 -8.83 21.05 5.58
CA MET A 52 -7.93 19.96 5.23
C MET A 52 -6.83 20.58 4.39
N ALA A 53 -5.65 20.74 5.00
CA ALA A 53 -4.48 21.27 4.32
C ALA A 53 -4.32 20.41 3.06
N ARG A 54 -4.40 21.02 1.88
CA ARG A 54 -4.25 20.23 0.65
C ARG A 54 -2.78 19.81 0.54
N ALA A 55 -2.55 18.60 0.08
CA ALA A 55 -1.24 18.23 -0.43
C ALA A 55 -0.95 19.22 -1.58
N ASP A 56 0.17 19.93 -1.52
CA ASP A 56 0.68 20.62 -2.72
C ASP A 56 1.50 19.60 -3.52
N CYS A 57 0.79 18.54 -3.96
CA CYS A 57 1.29 17.59 -4.92
C CYS A 57 1.24 18.25 -6.30
N ASP A 58 2.21 19.13 -6.54
CA ASP A 58 2.49 19.67 -7.86
C ASP A 58 3.52 18.79 -8.58
N PRO A 59 3.10 17.77 -9.34
CA PRO A 59 4.04 16.93 -10.07
C PRO A 59 4.60 17.62 -11.32
N ALA A 60 4.07 18.80 -11.67
CA ALA A 60 4.66 19.72 -12.65
C ALA A 60 5.63 20.72 -11.98
N GLY A 61 5.72 20.71 -10.65
CA GLY A 61 6.82 21.26 -9.89
C GLY A 61 8.16 20.66 -10.32
N ARG A 62 9.21 21.46 -10.20
CA ARG A 62 10.55 21.15 -10.77
C ARG A 62 11.18 19.89 -10.20
N ASP A 63 10.74 19.46 -9.02
CA ASP A 63 11.30 18.32 -8.29
C ASP A 63 10.78 16.96 -8.77
N PHE A 64 9.67 16.93 -9.54
CA PHE A 64 9.03 15.70 -10.04
C PHE A 64 8.87 15.63 -11.56
N ALA A 65 8.89 16.76 -12.27
CA ALA A 65 8.71 16.81 -13.72
C ALA A 65 9.69 15.88 -14.47
N ASN A 66 9.18 15.04 -15.37
CA ASN A 66 9.90 13.98 -16.11
C ASN A 66 10.52 12.84 -15.28
N ARG A 67 10.43 12.87 -13.94
CA ARG A 67 10.92 11.78 -13.07
C ARG A 67 9.90 10.65 -12.97
N VAL A 68 10.38 9.50 -12.53
CA VAL A 68 9.57 8.30 -12.27
C VAL A 68 9.41 8.12 -10.77
N MET A 69 8.16 8.17 -10.29
CA MET A 69 7.80 7.92 -8.89
C MET A 69 7.30 6.49 -8.74
N THR A 70 7.90 5.71 -7.85
CA THR A 70 7.49 4.34 -7.54
C THR A 70 6.81 4.29 -6.18
N TYR A 71 5.58 3.81 -6.14
CA TYR A 71 4.74 3.65 -4.95
C TYR A 71 4.51 2.17 -4.65
N THR A 72 4.52 1.78 -3.37
CA THR A 72 4.32 0.40 -2.91
C THR A 72 3.41 0.31 -1.71
N GLY A 73 2.60 -0.74 -1.66
CA GLY A 73 1.62 -0.94 -0.59
C GLY A 73 0.68 -2.08 -0.95
N GLN A 74 -0.63 -1.89 -0.76
CA GLN A 74 -1.63 -2.96 -0.92
C GLN A 74 -2.85 -2.52 -1.75
N LEU A 75 -3.51 -3.51 -2.37
CA LEU A 75 -4.82 -3.41 -3.01
C LEU A 75 -5.80 -4.34 -2.28
N GLY A 76 -6.58 -3.81 -1.33
CA GLY A 76 -7.24 -4.59 -0.29
C GLY A 76 -6.23 -5.15 0.71
N GLU A 77 -6.63 -6.11 1.53
CA GLU A 77 -5.81 -6.53 2.70
C GLU A 77 -4.52 -7.28 2.38
N ARG A 78 -4.45 -8.02 1.25
CA ARG A 78 -3.43 -9.06 1.02
C ARG A 78 -2.96 -9.18 -0.43
N ASN A 79 -3.05 -8.11 -1.22
CA ASN A 79 -2.56 -8.09 -2.60
C ASN A 79 -1.51 -6.99 -2.77
N PRO A 80 -0.21 -7.31 -2.60
CA PRO A 80 0.84 -6.31 -2.65
C PRO A 80 0.86 -5.64 -4.03
N LEU A 81 0.71 -4.32 -4.03
CA LEU A 81 0.59 -3.48 -5.21
C LEU A 81 1.84 -2.62 -5.35
N ARG A 82 2.35 -2.53 -6.59
CA ARG A 82 3.30 -1.50 -7.00
C ARG A 82 2.69 -0.68 -8.13
N LEU A 83 2.72 0.64 -7.97
CA LEU A 83 2.26 1.62 -8.93
C LEU A 83 3.46 2.51 -9.28
N VAL A 84 3.75 2.68 -10.56
CA VAL A 84 4.79 3.58 -11.06
C VAL A 84 4.11 4.68 -11.85
N LEU A 85 4.39 5.94 -11.50
CA LEU A 85 3.81 7.13 -12.11
C LEU A 85 4.91 8.00 -12.71
N ARG A 86 4.61 8.58 -13.87
CA ARG A 86 5.44 9.59 -14.54
C ARG A 86 4.56 10.78 -14.92
N PRO A 87 4.80 11.97 -14.35
CA PRO A 87 4.04 13.15 -14.69
C PRO A 87 4.62 13.87 -15.91
N SER A 88 3.74 14.47 -16.70
CA SER A 88 4.11 15.41 -17.76
C SER A 88 3.53 16.80 -17.46
N PHE A 89 3.92 17.78 -18.28
CA PHE A 89 3.35 19.12 -18.26
C PHE A 89 1.81 19.09 -18.35
N GLY A 90 1.14 20.02 -17.67
CA GLY A 90 -0.32 20.10 -17.62
C GLY A 90 -1.00 19.09 -16.68
N GLY A 91 -0.26 18.47 -15.75
CA GLY A 91 -0.83 17.59 -14.72
C GLY A 91 -1.30 16.21 -15.22
N LYS A 92 -0.99 15.86 -16.47
CA LYS A 92 -1.23 14.51 -17.01
C LYS A 92 -0.26 13.50 -16.36
N LEU A 93 -0.72 12.27 -16.25
CA LEU A 93 0.02 11.14 -15.71
C LEU A 93 0.02 9.97 -16.70
N GLU A 94 1.21 9.43 -16.94
CA GLU A 94 1.42 8.08 -17.46
C GLU A 94 1.70 7.16 -16.26
N GLY A 95 1.24 5.91 -16.30
CA GLY A 95 1.56 4.95 -15.24
C GLY A 95 1.59 3.49 -15.67
N ARG A 96 2.20 2.65 -14.84
CA ARG A 96 2.17 1.18 -14.92
C ARG A 96 1.91 0.63 -13.52
N TYR A 97 1.13 -0.43 -13.39
CA TYR A 97 0.98 -1.13 -12.10
C TYR A 97 1.10 -2.65 -12.24
N ALA A 98 1.54 -3.28 -11.15
CA ALA A 98 1.62 -4.74 -11.02
C ALA A 98 1.31 -5.16 -9.58
N ASN A 99 0.77 -6.37 -9.42
CA ASN A 99 0.69 -7.01 -8.11
C ASN A 99 1.62 -8.23 -8.04
N ALA A 100 1.81 -8.79 -6.85
CA ALA A 100 2.77 -9.87 -6.62
C ALA A 100 2.42 -11.21 -7.32
N SER A 101 1.25 -11.32 -7.95
CA SER A 101 0.82 -12.47 -8.74
C SER A 101 0.60 -12.15 -10.22
N SER A 102 0.81 -10.90 -10.65
CA SER A 102 0.64 -10.51 -12.06
C SER A 102 1.72 -11.10 -12.96
N LEU A 103 1.32 -11.72 -14.06
CA LEU A 103 2.25 -12.19 -15.11
C LEU A 103 2.84 -11.02 -15.91
N GLY A 104 2.04 -9.98 -16.17
CA GLY A 104 2.45 -8.71 -16.78
C GLY A 104 2.29 -7.52 -15.84
N ASP A 105 2.57 -6.32 -16.32
CA ASP A 105 2.10 -5.08 -15.73
C ASP A 105 1.09 -4.41 -16.67
N THR A 106 0.27 -3.53 -16.11
CA THR A 106 -0.86 -2.91 -16.80
C THR A 106 -0.63 -1.40 -16.92
N TYR A 107 -0.74 -0.87 -18.13
CA TYR A 107 -0.61 0.56 -18.40
C TYR A 107 -1.83 1.34 -17.93
N LEU A 108 -1.57 2.55 -17.44
CA LEU A 108 -2.54 3.53 -16.96
C LEU A 108 -2.29 4.87 -17.64
N THR A 109 -3.35 5.61 -17.93
CA THR A 109 -3.25 7.05 -18.24
C THR A 109 -4.23 7.83 -17.38
N GLY A 110 -3.94 9.10 -17.12
CA GLY A 110 -4.82 9.94 -16.31
C GLY A 110 -4.23 11.31 -15.99
N LYS A 111 -4.58 11.83 -14.81
CA LYS A 111 -4.24 13.18 -14.37
C LYS A 111 -4.24 13.32 -12.84
N LEU A 112 -3.61 14.39 -12.37
CA LEU A 112 -3.78 14.94 -11.04
C LEU A 112 -4.70 16.17 -11.09
N GLU A 113 -5.86 16.10 -10.45
CA GLU A 113 -6.76 17.24 -10.27
C GLU A 113 -6.46 17.99 -8.98
N ASN A 114 -6.63 19.31 -8.99
CA ASN A 114 -6.52 20.18 -7.81
C ASN A 114 -5.20 20.03 -7.01
N LYS A 115 -4.12 19.58 -7.68
CA LYS A 115 -2.82 19.22 -7.09
C LYS A 115 -2.86 18.17 -5.97
N SER A 116 -3.91 17.34 -5.88
CA SER A 116 -3.99 16.32 -4.83
C SER A 116 -4.74 15.06 -5.23
N ARG A 117 -5.71 15.16 -6.15
CA ARG A 117 -6.60 14.06 -6.51
C ARG A 117 -6.08 13.28 -7.71
N LEU A 118 -5.69 12.04 -7.48
CA LEU A 118 -5.37 11.10 -8.53
C LEU A 118 -6.64 10.60 -9.22
N HIS A 119 -6.65 10.65 -10.55
CA HIS A 119 -7.55 9.85 -11.38
C HIS A 119 -6.75 9.17 -12.50
N LEU A 120 -6.71 7.83 -12.50
CA LEU A 120 -6.10 7.01 -13.55
C LEU A 120 -7.08 5.97 -14.08
N THR A 121 -6.93 5.61 -15.35
CA THR A 121 -7.76 4.61 -16.04
C THR A 121 -6.90 3.46 -16.59
N GLU A 122 -7.34 2.23 -16.32
CA GLU A 122 -6.89 1.00 -16.97
C GLU A 122 -7.67 0.79 -18.26
N PHE A 123 -6.99 0.37 -19.32
CA PHE A 123 -7.59 0.04 -20.62
C PHE A 123 -7.33 -1.43 -20.99
N ASP A 124 -8.21 -2.03 -21.80
CA ASP A 124 -7.95 -3.35 -22.40
C ASP A 124 -7.17 -3.25 -23.71
N ALA A 125 -6.86 -4.41 -24.30
CA ALA A 125 -6.17 -4.49 -25.59
C ALA A 125 -6.98 -3.91 -26.78
N GLY A 126 -8.26 -3.61 -26.60
CA GLY A 126 -9.10 -2.88 -27.56
C GLY A 126 -9.16 -1.37 -27.28
N GLY A 127 -8.49 -0.87 -26.23
CA GLY A 127 -8.51 0.53 -25.83
C GLY A 127 -9.76 0.94 -25.02
N MET A 128 -10.56 -0.01 -24.53
CA MET A 128 -11.75 0.30 -23.73
C MET A 128 -11.40 0.41 -22.23
N PRO A 129 -11.92 1.42 -21.50
CA PRO A 129 -11.75 1.52 -20.04
C PRO A 129 -12.27 0.28 -19.29
N ARG A 130 -11.42 -0.31 -18.44
CA ARG A 130 -11.75 -1.49 -17.63
C ARG A 130 -11.89 -1.20 -16.15
N ALA A 131 -11.05 -0.30 -15.64
CA ALA A 131 -10.99 0.04 -14.23
C ALA A 131 -10.45 1.47 -14.03
N THR A 132 -10.71 2.04 -12.87
CA THR A 132 -10.08 3.30 -12.44
C THR A 132 -9.30 3.12 -11.14
N PHE A 133 -8.29 3.96 -10.92
CA PHE A 133 -7.74 4.27 -9.60
C PHE A 133 -8.12 5.73 -9.29
N ASP A 134 -9.00 5.91 -8.32
CA ASP A 134 -9.47 7.20 -7.82
C ASP A 134 -8.98 7.38 -6.38
N GLY A 135 -8.23 8.44 -6.09
CA GLY A 135 -7.66 8.65 -4.76
C GLY A 135 -7.16 10.07 -4.52
N ASP A 136 -6.70 10.33 -3.31
CA ASP A 136 -6.13 11.62 -2.92
C ASP A 136 -4.76 11.38 -2.26
N PHE A 137 -3.78 12.24 -2.57
CA PHE A 137 -2.49 12.24 -1.88
C PHE A 137 -2.63 12.83 -0.47
N ALA A 138 -1.97 12.19 0.49
CA ALA A 138 -1.89 12.69 1.85
C ALA A 138 -1.15 14.03 1.88
N ALA A 139 -1.61 14.94 2.72
CA ALA A 139 -1.00 16.24 2.90
C ALA A 139 0.00 16.22 4.04
N ASN A 140 1.17 16.84 3.81
CA ASN A 140 2.09 17.24 4.87
C ASN A 140 1.33 18.10 5.91
N ASP A 141 1.77 18.08 7.17
CA ASP A 141 1.27 19.03 8.17
C ASP A 141 1.88 20.43 7.98
N GLU A 142 1.47 21.42 8.76
CA GLU A 142 2.03 22.77 8.68
C GLU A 142 3.42 22.88 9.32
N ALA A 143 3.79 21.97 10.23
CA ALA A 143 5.09 21.98 10.88
C ALA A 143 6.21 21.52 9.93
N ASP A 144 5.96 20.52 9.10
CA ASP A 144 6.93 20.01 8.12
C ASP A 144 7.09 20.92 6.90
N ARG A 145 6.02 21.61 6.48
CA ARG A 145 6.13 22.76 5.55
C ARG A 145 7.07 23.83 6.12
N GLN A 146 6.88 24.23 7.38
CA GLN A 146 7.71 25.25 8.03
C GLN A 146 9.17 24.81 8.25
N ARG A 147 9.46 23.50 8.31
CA ARG A 147 10.82 22.94 8.38
C ARG A 147 11.52 22.81 7.02
N GLY A 148 10.83 23.09 5.92
CA GLY A 148 11.35 22.84 4.57
C GLY A 148 11.39 21.35 4.19
N VAL A 149 10.69 20.49 4.92
CA VAL A 149 10.56 19.05 4.62
C VAL A 149 9.51 18.88 3.53
N SER A 150 9.89 19.27 2.31
CA SER A 150 9.04 19.22 1.12
C SER A 150 8.97 17.81 0.54
N SER A 151 8.39 16.88 1.30
CA SER A 151 8.02 15.55 0.84
C SER A 151 6.53 15.47 0.56
N SER A 152 6.04 16.32 -0.36
CA SER A 152 4.69 16.12 -0.90
C SER A 152 4.65 14.79 -1.67
N CYS A 153 3.48 14.17 -1.66
CA CYS A 153 3.20 12.89 -2.32
C CYS A 153 3.87 11.66 -1.70
N GLU A 154 4.16 11.66 -0.39
CA GLU A 154 4.67 10.46 0.30
C GLU A 154 3.65 9.30 0.36
N VAL A 155 2.36 9.58 0.53
CA VAL A 155 1.31 8.56 0.65
C VAL A 155 0.14 8.91 -0.25
N ILE A 156 -0.42 7.89 -0.89
CA ILE A 156 -1.69 7.97 -1.62
C ILE A 156 -2.62 6.84 -1.19
N SER A 157 -3.87 7.19 -0.94
CA SER A 157 -4.94 6.22 -0.67
C SER A 157 -6.19 6.52 -1.50
N GLY A 158 -7.02 5.51 -1.71
CA GLY A 158 -8.16 5.62 -2.61
C GLY A 158 -8.88 4.31 -2.87
N GLN A 159 -9.56 4.23 -4.00
CA GLN A 159 -10.30 3.07 -4.49
C GLN A 159 -9.84 2.69 -5.90
N TRP A 160 -9.58 1.40 -6.11
CA TRP A 160 -9.58 0.80 -7.43
C TRP A 160 -10.99 0.27 -7.73
N LYS A 161 -11.51 0.52 -8.93
CA LYS A 161 -12.88 0.14 -9.29
C LYS A 161 -12.92 -0.57 -10.64
N ASP A 162 -13.37 -1.82 -10.67
CA ASP A 162 -13.66 -2.57 -11.89
C ASP A 162 -14.95 -2.06 -12.54
N LEU A 163 -14.86 -1.46 -13.72
CA LEU A 163 -16.00 -0.87 -14.42
C LEU A 163 -16.95 -1.93 -15.02
N ARG A 164 -16.52 -3.19 -15.12
CA ARG A 164 -17.30 -4.28 -15.74
C ARG A 164 -18.31 -4.92 -14.79
N ASN A 165 -18.07 -4.81 -13.49
CA ASN A 165 -18.91 -5.41 -12.43
C ASN A 165 -19.15 -4.48 -11.22
N GLY A 166 -18.57 -3.27 -11.23
CA GLY A 166 -18.75 -2.26 -10.19
C GLY A 166 -17.95 -2.49 -8.90
N ARG A 167 -17.14 -3.56 -8.80
CA ARG A 167 -16.37 -3.89 -7.59
C ARG A 167 -15.35 -2.79 -7.28
N SER A 168 -15.50 -2.19 -6.11
CA SER A 168 -14.50 -1.31 -5.50
C SER A 168 -13.57 -2.10 -4.57
N VAL A 169 -12.30 -1.72 -4.49
CA VAL A 169 -11.30 -2.25 -3.55
C VAL A 169 -10.42 -1.08 -3.08
N PRO A 170 -10.22 -0.86 -1.77
CA PRO A 170 -9.33 0.20 -1.30
C PRO A 170 -7.89 -0.06 -1.69
N PHE A 171 -7.12 1.00 -1.94
CA PHE A 171 -5.66 0.94 -2.02
C PHE A 171 -5.02 1.96 -1.08
N GLU A 172 -3.83 1.61 -0.60
CA GLU A 172 -2.95 2.51 0.14
C GLU A 172 -1.51 2.20 -0.27
N LEU A 173 -0.76 3.23 -0.66
CA LEU A 173 0.59 3.09 -1.20
C LEU A 173 1.48 4.22 -0.67
N ALA A 174 2.67 3.86 -0.21
CA ALA A 174 3.73 4.80 0.17
C ALA A 174 4.79 4.93 -0.93
N LEU A 175 5.37 6.11 -1.07
CA LEU A 175 6.44 6.44 -2.01
C LEU A 175 7.73 5.70 -1.64
N ALA A 176 8.18 4.80 -2.51
CA ALA A 176 9.38 3.99 -2.32
C ALA A 176 10.63 4.57 -2.99
N SER A 177 10.48 5.32 -4.09
CA SER A 177 11.60 6.01 -4.76
C SER A 177 11.14 7.06 -5.77
N VAL A 178 11.96 8.10 -5.99
CA VAL A 178 11.81 9.05 -7.11
C VAL A 178 13.10 9.06 -7.94
N GLN A 179 13.03 8.64 -9.20
CA GLN A 179 14.19 8.32 -10.03
C GLN A 179 14.16 9.04 -11.39
N ASN A 180 15.32 9.17 -12.02
CA ASN A 180 15.39 9.53 -13.44
C ASN A 180 15.26 8.25 -14.28
N GLY A 181 14.44 8.26 -15.31
CA GLY A 181 14.19 7.08 -16.15
C GLY A 181 13.04 7.28 -17.11
N LYS A 182 12.60 6.20 -17.75
CA LYS A 182 11.39 6.16 -18.57
C LYS A 182 10.42 5.13 -18.02
N LEU A 183 9.13 5.28 -18.31
CA LEU A 183 8.10 4.39 -17.79
C LEU A 183 8.10 3.02 -18.49
N ASP A 184 8.50 2.96 -19.76
CA ASP A 184 8.70 1.75 -20.57
C ASP A 184 9.96 0.98 -20.18
N HIS A 185 11.01 1.69 -19.76
CA HIS A 185 12.34 1.16 -19.44
C HIS A 185 12.88 1.71 -18.11
N LEU A 186 12.63 0.95 -17.03
CA LEU A 186 12.97 1.30 -15.65
C LEU A 186 14.37 0.81 -15.25
N TYR A 187 14.87 -0.27 -15.87
CA TYR A 187 16.07 -0.96 -15.38
C TYR A 187 17.36 -0.60 -16.14
N GLY A 188 17.31 0.27 -17.16
CA GLY A 188 18.49 0.65 -17.96
C GLY A 188 19.67 1.22 -17.15
N VAL A 189 19.41 1.85 -15.99
CA VAL A 189 20.46 2.31 -15.05
C VAL A 189 21.28 1.17 -14.43
N ALA A 190 20.76 -0.06 -14.44
CA ALA A 190 21.44 -1.29 -14.03
C ALA A 190 22.13 -2.03 -15.20
N GLY A 191 22.15 -1.43 -16.40
CA GLY A 191 22.69 -2.06 -17.62
C GLY A 191 21.81 -3.18 -18.19
N VAL A 192 20.52 -3.21 -17.83
CA VAL A 192 19.51 -4.09 -18.45
C VAL A 192 19.11 -3.51 -19.80
N ASP A 193 18.99 -4.33 -20.85
CA ASP A 193 18.41 -3.92 -22.14
C ASP A 193 16.87 -4.13 -22.19
N ASP A 194 16.40 -5.27 -21.66
CA ASP A 194 14.99 -5.68 -21.58
C ASP A 194 14.54 -5.82 -20.12
N ASP A 195 13.71 -4.89 -19.64
CA ASP A 195 13.10 -4.94 -18.30
C ASP A 195 12.43 -6.31 -18.02
N GLU A 196 11.86 -6.94 -19.04
CA GLU A 196 11.14 -8.21 -18.89
C GLU A 196 12.08 -9.38 -18.60
N THR A 197 13.35 -9.31 -18.99
CA THR A 197 14.36 -10.32 -18.64
C THR A 197 14.52 -10.42 -17.13
N VAL A 198 14.57 -9.27 -16.43
CA VAL A 198 14.66 -9.25 -14.97
C VAL A 198 13.31 -9.51 -14.30
N ASN A 199 12.18 -9.05 -14.87
CA ASN A 199 10.85 -9.38 -14.36
C ASN A 199 10.58 -10.90 -14.35
N ARG A 200 10.89 -11.59 -15.46
CA ARG A 200 10.77 -13.04 -15.59
C ARG A 200 11.65 -13.76 -14.57
N ALA A 201 12.92 -13.35 -14.46
CA ALA A 201 13.87 -13.98 -13.55
C ALA A 201 13.52 -13.75 -12.06
N ALA A 202 13.09 -12.54 -11.68
CA ALA A 202 12.61 -12.23 -10.33
C ALA A 202 11.34 -13.02 -9.98
N THR A 203 10.43 -13.19 -10.95
CA THR A 203 9.21 -14.01 -10.78
C THR A 203 9.56 -15.49 -10.59
N GLN A 204 10.47 -16.02 -11.40
CA GLN A 204 10.96 -17.40 -11.28
C GLN A 204 11.71 -17.65 -9.97
N PHE A 205 12.59 -16.74 -9.55
CA PHE A 205 13.31 -16.82 -8.28
C PHE A 205 12.34 -16.79 -7.10
N ARG A 206 11.42 -15.81 -7.06
CA ARG A 206 10.40 -15.69 -6.01
C ARG A 206 9.53 -16.96 -5.92
N LYS A 207 9.10 -17.53 -7.06
CA LYS A 207 8.38 -18.80 -7.07
C LYS A 207 9.24 -19.97 -6.59
N GLY A 208 10.51 -20.04 -6.99
CA GLY A 208 11.45 -21.06 -6.51
C GLY A 208 11.62 -21.04 -4.98
N VAL A 209 11.69 -19.86 -4.37
CA VAL A 209 11.76 -19.69 -2.91
C VAL A 209 10.45 -20.09 -2.22
N LEU A 210 9.29 -19.73 -2.79
CA LEU A 210 7.97 -20.07 -2.24
C LEU A 210 7.62 -21.57 -2.34
N ASP A 211 8.07 -22.23 -3.41
CA ASP A 211 7.85 -23.66 -3.67
C ASP A 211 8.95 -24.56 -3.03
N ASP A 212 9.89 -23.99 -2.27
CA ASP A 212 11.16 -24.62 -1.80
C ASP A 212 11.95 -25.39 -2.88
N ARG A 213 11.93 -24.91 -4.13
CA ARG A 213 12.71 -25.49 -5.24
C ARG A 213 14.15 -24.97 -5.22
N ARG A 214 14.92 -25.52 -4.28
CA ARG A 214 16.29 -25.14 -3.95
C ARG A 214 17.26 -25.23 -5.14
N ASP A 215 16.99 -26.15 -6.06
CA ASP A 215 17.69 -26.32 -7.32
C ASP A 215 17.50 -25.11 -8.25
N VAL A 216 16.25 -24.65 -8.42
CA VAL A 216 15.91 -23.47 -9.23
C VAL A 216 16.51 -22.22 -8.60
N VAL A 217 16.34 -22.05 -7.29
CA VAL A 217 16.94 -20.94 -6.52
C VAL A 217 18.47 -20.92 -6.69
N ALA A 218 19.13 -22.08 -6.61
CA ALA A 218 20.58 -22.19 -6.79
C ALA A 218 21.04 -21.91 -8.23
N GLN A 219 20.22 -22.23 -9.25
CA GLN A 219 20.50 -21.94 -10.67
C GLN A 219 20.34 -20.45 -11.00
N SER A 220 19.33 -19.77 -10.44
CA SER A 220 19.10 -18.32 -10.63
C SER A 220 20.22 -17.43 -10.10
N ILE A 221 21.11 -17.95 -9.24
CA ILE A 221 22.17 -17.18 -8.57
C ILE A 221 23.41 -17.05 -9.45
N ARG A 222 24.01 -15.85 -9.49
CA ARG A 222 25.37 -15.61 -9.99
C ARG A 222 26.35 -15.78 -8.84
N TYR A 223 27.25 -16.76 -8.98
CA TYR A 223 28.31 -17.00 -8.01
C TYR A 223 29.58 -16.20 -8.36
N PRO A 224 30.37 -15.73 -7.38
CA PRO A 224 30.14 -15.86 -5.94
C PRO A 224 29.02 -14.91 -5.44
N LEU A 225 28.06 -15.46 -4.71
CA LEU A 225 26.90 -14.74 -4.19
C LEU A 225 27.24 -14.01 -2.90
N ARG A 226 26.86 -12.73 -2.80
CA ARG A 226 26.89 -11.97 -1.55
C ARG A 226 25.65 -12.31 -0.71
N VAL A 227 25.82 -12.69 0.55
CA VAL A 227 24.71 -12.89 1.49
C VAL A 227 24.97 -12.06 2.74
N SER A 228 24.04 -11.17 3.09
CA SER A 228 24.03 -10.45 4.37
C SER A 228 23.02 -11.08 5.31
N LEU A 229 23.45 -11.52 6.49
CA LEU A 229 22.63 -12.13 7.53
C LEU A 229 22.85 -11.36 8.84
N ARG A 230 21.82 -10.67 9.36
CA ARG A 230 21.91 -9.91 10.63
C ARG A 230 23.12 -8.96 10.67
N GLY A 231 23.30 -8.20 9.59
CA GLY A 231 24.43 -7.27 9.40
C GLY A 231 25.78 -7.91 9.05
N LYS A 232 25.96 -9.23 9.13
CA LYS A 232 27.20 -9.92 8.74
C LYS A 232 27.13 -10.36 7.28
N THR A 233 28.08 -9.88 6.46
CA THR A 233 28.21 -10.30 5.05
C THR A 233 29.11 -11.53 4.92
N MET A 234 28.70 -12.49 4.08
CA MET A 234 29.49 -13.63 3.64
C MET A 234 29.41 -13.83 2.13
N MET A 235 30.38 -14.54 1.56
CA MET A 235 30.41 -14.89 0.13
C MET A 235 30.26 -16.40 -0.06
N LEU A 236 29.23 -16.83 -0.79
CA LEU A 236 28.99 -18.22 -1.15
C LEU A 236 29.55 -18.47 -2.55
N ARG A 237 30.48 -19.42 -2.70
CA ARG A 237 31.28 -19.59 -3.93
C ARG A 237 30.61 -20.47 -5.01
N ASN A 238 29.62 -21.28 -4.65
CA ASN A 238 28.98 -22.26 -5.56
C ASN A 238 27.62 -22.75 -5.01
N PRO A 239 26.80 -23.46 -5.82
CA PRO A 239 25.53 -24.05 -5.39
C PRO A 239 25.62 -24.90 -4.13
N LYS A 240 26.66 -25.74 -3.97
CA LYS A 240 26.84 -26.59 -2.78
C LYS A 240 26.95 -25.76 -1.49
N SER A 241 27.62 -24.60 -1.55
CA SER A 241 27.74 -23.68 -0.42
C SER A 241 26.44 -22.91 -0.08
N LEU A 242 25.52 -22.75 -1.05
CA LEU A 242 24.16 -22.26 -0.79
C LEU A 242 23.29 -23.36 -0.16
N LEU A 243 23.25 -24.54 -0.78
CA LEU A 243 22.37 -25.63 -0.35
C LEU A 243 22.69 -26.08 1.09
N ALA A 244 23.97 -26.12 1.46
CA ALA A 244 24.42 -26.41 2.83
C ALA A 244 24.00 -25.36 3.89
N ARG A 245 23.54 -24.17 3.46
CA ARG A 245 23.09 -23.06 4.33
C ARG A 245 21.67 -22.59 4.00
N TYR A 246 20.91 -23.36 3.21
CA TYR A 246 19.65 -22.88 2.65
C TYR A 246 18.65 -22.46 3.74
N ASN A 247 18.46 -23.29 4.77
CA ASN A 247 17.57 -22.99 5.90
C ASN A 247 18.10 -21.86 6.82
N GLU A 248 19.41 -21.59 6.82
CA GLU A 248 20.02 -20.48 7.58
C GLU A 248 19.67 -19.12 6.94
N ILE A 249 19.50 -19.11 5.62
CA ILE A 249 19.22 -17.93 4.78
C ILE A 249 17.70 -17.77 4.61
N PHE A 250 17.05 -18.77 4.02
CA PHE A 250 15.62 -18.82 3.71
C PHE A 250 14.75 -19.26 4.90
N THR A 251 14.96 -18.61 6.05
CA THR A 251 14.04 -18.67 7.19
C THR A 251 12.68 -18.07 6.84
N ASP A 252 11.59 -18.57 7.43
CA ASP A 252 10.20 -18.23 7.10
C ASP A 252 9.92 -16.72 7.00
N GLY A 253 10.53 -15.90 7.86
CA GLY A 253 10.40 -14.43 7.80
C GLY A 253 10.91 -13.85 6.49
N TYR A 254 12.05 -14.34 6.00
CA TYR A 254 12.66 -13.93 4.73
C TYR A 254 11.91 -14.50 3.53
N VAL A 255 11.40 -15.74 3.63
CA VAL A 255 10.47 -16.32 2.64
C VAL A 255 9.19 -15.50 2.53
N ARG A 256 8.64 -15.01 3.66
CA ARG A 256 7.49 -14.07 3.66
C ARG A 256 7.85 -12.72 3.04
N THR A 257 9.03 -12.15 3.31
CA THR A 257 9.49 -10.90 2.66
C THR A 257 9.59 -11.05 1.14
N ILE A 258 10.18 -12.14 0.66
CA ILE A 258 10.25 -12.46 -0.78
C ILE A 258 8.85 -12.73 -1.35
N GLY A 259 7.99 -13.42 -0.61
CA GLY A 259 6.60 -13.70 -0.97
C GLY A 259 5.73 -12.45 -1.13
N ALA A 260 5.88 -11.46 -0.24
CA ALA A 260 5.17 -10.19 -0.29
C ALA A 260 5.69 -9.23 -1.39
N ALA A 261 6.86 -9.49 -1.97
CA ALA A 261 7.46 -8.61 -2.95
C ALA A 261 6.83 -8.75 -4.36
N VAL A 262 6.49 -7.61 -4.98
CA VAL A 262 6.08 -7.56 -6.39
C VAL A 262 7.32 -7.76 -7.29
N PRO A 263 7.36 -8.77 -8.18
CA PRO A 263 8.53 -9.10 -9.02
C PRO A 263 8.59 -8.32 -10.35
N ARG A 264 7.93 -7.16 -10.40
CA ARG A 264 7.81 -6.28 -11.57
C ARG A 264 7.92 -4.82 -11.13
N LEU A 265 8.22 -3.92 -12.08
CA LEU A 265 8.32 -2.47 -11.85
C LEU A 265 9.28 -2.11 -10.69
N MET A 266 10.36 -2.86 -10.54
CA MET A 266 11.28 -2.82 -9.40
C MET A 266 12.12 -1.54 -9.35
N PHE A 267 12.75 -1.28 -8.20
CA PHE A 267 13.79 -0.25 -8.09
C PHE A 267 15.07 -0.75 -8.80
N ALA A 268 15.84 0.15 -9.42
CA ALA A 268 17.08 -0.21 -10.10
C ALA A 268 18.14 0.89 -9.92
N ARG A 269 19.41 0.51 -9.86
CA ARG A 269 20.55 1.44 -9.91
C ARG A 269 21.77 0.76 -10.53
N ASP A 270 22.88 1.48 -10.59
CA ASP A 270 24.24 1.00 -10.94
C ASP A 270 24.60 -0.39 -10.39
N GLN A 271 24.14 -0.72 -9.18
CA GLN A 271 24.39 -1.99 -8.48
C GLN A 271 23.44 -3.15 -8.85
N GLY A 272 22.44 -2.93 -9.71
CA GLY A 272 21.44 -3.92 -10.09
C GLY A 272 19.99 -3.52 -9.82
N VAL A 273 19.08 -4.47 -10.04
CA VAL A 273 17.63 -4.34 -9.84
C VAL A 273 17.22 -5.00 -8.52
N MET A 274 16.29 -4.40 -7.78
CA MET A 274 16.00 -4.68 -6.37
C MET A 274 14.57 -5.16 -6.11
N LEU A 275 14.44 -6.37 -5.57
CA LEU A 275 13.20 -6.97 -5.11
C LEU A 275 13.09 -6.88 -3.58
N GLY A 276 11.87 -6.66 -3.07
CA GLY A 276 11.54 -6.76 -1.64
C GLY A 276 12.33 -5.80 -0.75
N ASN A 277 12.36 -4.51 -1.11
CA ASN A 277 12.98 -3.42 -0.33
C ASN A 277 14.45 -3.70 0.06
N GLY A 278 15.20 -4.34 -0.83
CA GLY A 278 16.62 -4.68 -0.64
C GLY A 278 16.88 -6.17 -0.39
N ALA A 279 15.83 -6.97 -0.16
CA ALA A 279 15.93 -8.40 0.12
C ALA A 279 16.72 -9.18 -0.93
N VAL A 280 16.50 -8.93 -2.23
CA VAL A 280 17.17 -9.64 -3.33
C VAL A 280 17.61 -8.63 -4.39
N TRP A 281 18.84 -8.79 -4.88
CA TRP A 281 19.40 -7.98 -5.98
C TRP A 281 19.74 -8.85 -7.18
N PHE A 282 19.40 -8.36 -8.37
CA PHE A 282 19.59 -9.00 -9.66
C PHE A 282 20.55 -8.18 -10.54
N ASP A 283 21.40 -8.84 -11.32
CA ASP A 283 22.20 -8.19 -12.36
C ASP A 283 21.42 -7.98 -13.67
N ALA A 284 22.08 -7.35 -14.65
CA ALA A 284 21.53 -7.10 -15.99
C ALA A 284 20.98 -8.35 -16.69
N SER A 285 21.53 -9.54 -16.40
CA SER A 285 21.10 -10.83 -16.98
C SER A 285 19.99 -11.51 -16.17
N GLY A 286 19.41 -10.82 -15.18
CA GLY A 286 18.39 -11.36 -14.29
C GLY A 286 18.94 -12.37 -13.27
N ARG A 287 20.25 -12.46 -13.04
CA ARG A 287 20.81 -13.39 -12.06
C ARG A 287 20.95 -12.74 -10.68
N VAL A 288 20.61 -13.49 -9.63
CA VAL A 288 20.71 -13.00 -8.25
C VAL A 288 22.17 -12.84 -7.84
N ILE A 289 22.56 -11.62 -7.48
CA ILE A 289 23.91 -11.21 -7.07
C ILE A 289 24.03 -10.89 -5.56
N ALA A 290 22.92 -10.58 -4.89
CA ALA A 290 22.90 -10.48 -3.43
C ALA A 290 21.57 -10.93 -2.80
N LEU A 291 21.68 -11.52 -1.61
CA LEU A 291 20.58 -11.82 -0.68
C LEU A 291 20.83 -11.07 0.63
N ASN A 292 19.90 -10.21 1.06
CA ASN A 292 20.02 -9.46 2.31
C ASN A 292 18.85 -9.80 3.24
N ARG A 293 19.16 -10.47 4.36
CA ARG A 293 18.22 -10.65 5.47
C ARG A 293 18.70 -9.84 6.67
N SER A 294 17.97 -8.76 6.93
CA SER A 294 17.97 -7.97 8.16
C SER A 294 17.91 -8.87 9.40
#